data_AF-A0A7C6YIC8-F1
#
_entry.id   AF-A0A7C6YIC8-F1
#
_cell.length_a   1.000
_cell.length_b   1.000
_cell.length_c   1.000
_cell.angle_alpha   90.00
_cell.angle_beta   90.00
_cell.angle_gamma   90.00
#
_symmetry.space_group_name_H-M   'P 1'
#
loop_
_entity.id
_entity.type
_entity.pdbx_description
1 polymer ?
#
loop_
_entity_poly.entity_id
_entity_poly.type
_entity_poly.pdbx_seq_one_letter_code
_entity_poly.pdbx_strand_id
1 'polypeptide(L)' 'MWKQIRQEIRAVKERDPAAKSTLEVLLCYPGIHAIILHRLAHFFYCRGWTLLPRFISHCSRFLTGIEIHPGAKIGEG' A
#
# COMPACT_ATOMS: atom_id res chain seq x y z
N MET A 1 -0.89 6.43 -9.25
CA MET A 1 -0.62 6.51 -7.80
C MET A 1 -1.70 7.28 -7.03
N TRP A 2 -1.84 8.61 -7.13
CA TRP A 2 -2.83 9.36 -6.31
C TRP A 2 -4.30 9.00 -6.56
N LYS A 3 -4.69 8.72 -7.81
CA LYS A 3 -6.04 8.23 -8.13
C LYS A 3 -6.32 6.86 -7.47
N GLN A 4 -5.35 5.95 -7.55
CA GLN A 4 -5.43 4.61 -6.96
C GLN A 4 -5.55 4.68 -5.43
N ILE A 5 -4.74 5.49 -4.75
CA ILE A 5 -4.84 5.65 -3.29
C ILE A 5 -6.23 6.14 -2.88
N ARG A 6 -6.85 7.04 -3.66
CA ARG A 6 -8.22 7.50 -3.40
C ARG A 6 -9.26 6.41 -3.61
N GLN A 7 -9.09 5.52 -4.60
CA GLN A 7 -9.95 4.36 -4.79
C GLN A 7 -9.82 3.39 -3.60
N GLU A 8 -8.59 3.08 -3.18
CA GLU A 8 -8.34 2.16 -2.05
C GLU A 8 -8.97 2.68 -0.75
N ILE A 9 -8.84 3.98 -0.47
CA ILE A 9 -9.49 4.61 0.70
C ILE A 9 -11.01 4.49 0.60
N ARG A 10 -11.58 4.69 -0.59
CA ARG A 10 -13.02 4.56 -0.80
C ARG A 10 -13.46 3.11 -0.60
N ALA A 11 -12.74 2.14 -1.14
CA ALA A 11 -13.01 0.73 -0.96
C ALA A 11 -12.93 0.30 0.50
N VAL A 12 -11.95 0.80 1.25
CA VAL A 12 -11.86 0.58 2.69
C VAL A 12 -13.09 1.12 3.41
N LYS A 13 -13.53 2.34 3.09
CA LYS A 13 -14.75 2.91 3.69
C LYS A 13 -16.04 2.19 3.32
N GLU A 14 -16.11 1.64 2.10
CA GLU A 14 -17.27 0.86 1.66
C GLU A 14 -17.33 -0.51 2.33
N ARG A 15 -16.18 -1.11 2.65
CA ARG A 15 -16.08 -2.44 3.26
C ARG A 15 -16.06 -2.41 4.79
N ASP A 16 -15.53 -1.34 5.39
CA ASP A 16 -15.41 -1.18 6.83
C ASP A 16 -16.32 -0.06 7.35
N PRO A 17 -17.46 -0.38 7.98
CA PRO A 17 -18.37 0.60 8.56
C PRO A 17 -17.75 1.38 9.74
N ALA A 18 -16.62 0.93 10.30
CA ALA A 18 -15.89 1.64 11.36
C ALA A 18 -15.00 2.77 10.81
N ALA A 19 -14.71 2.80 9.51
CA ALA A 19 -13.89 3.82 8.88
C ALA A 19 -14.65 5.17 8.78
N LYS A 20 -14.50 6.04 9.78
CA LYS A 20 -15.31 7.26 9.91
C LYS A 20 -14.78 8.42 9.07
N SER A 21 -13.46 8.49 8.86
CA SER A 21 -12.85 9.60 8.10
C SER A 21 -11.72 9.15 7.17
N THR A 22 -11.46 9.94 6.12
CA THR A 22 -10.34 9.65 5.19
C THR A 22 -8.99 9.78 5.90
N LEU A 23 -8.89 10.71 6.83
CA LEU A 23 -7.66 11.00 7.55
C LEU A 23 -7.32 9.87 8.53
N GLU A 24 -8.34 9.33 9.23
CA GLU A 24 -8.19 8.12 10.04
C GLU A 24 -7.74 6.93 9.20
N VAL A 25 -8.37 6.68 8.05
CA VAL A 25 -7.97 5.60 7.15
C VAL A 25 -6.53 5.78 6.68
N LEU A 26 -6.14 6.99 6.30
CA LEU A 26 -4.79 7.27 5.81
C LEU A 26 -3.73 7.14 6.91
N LEU A 27 -4.04 7.49 8.16
CA LEU A 27 -3.07 7.50 9.25
C LEU A 27 -3.01 6.19 10.04
N CYS A 28 -4.13 5.47 10.13
CA CYS A 28 -4.27 4.37 11.09
C CYS A 28 -4.49 3.01 10.45
N TYR A 29 -4.73 2.91 9.13
CA TYR A 29 -5.01 1.62 8.49
C TYR A 29 -3.72 1.01 7.91
N PRO A 30 -3.18 -0.06 8.52
CA PRO A 30 -1.92 -0.67 8.07
C PRO A 30 -2.04 -1.26 6.65
N GLY A 31 -3.24 -1.68 6.24
CA GLY A 31 -3.49 -2.15 4.87
C GLY A 31 -3.27 -1.06 3.81
N ILE A 32 -3.70 0.18 4.09
CA ILE A 32 -3.47 1.31 3.18
C ILE A 32 -1.97 1.64 3.13
N HIS A 33 -1.28 1.65 4.27
CA HIS A 33 0.17 1.86 4.30
C HIS A 33 0.93 0.79 3.51
N ALA A 34 0.54 -0.47 3.65
CA ALA A 34 1.16 -1.58 2.93
C ALA A 34 0.99 -1.44 1.41
N ILE A 35 -0.19 -1.04 0.93
CA ILE A 35 -0.43 -0.80 -0.50
C ILE A 35 0.38 0.39 -1.01
N ILE A 36 0.44 1.50 -0.25
CA ILE A 36 1.21 2.68 -0.64
C ILE A 36 2.70 2.33 -0.78
N LEU A 37 3.27 1.67 0.23
CA LEU A 37 4.68 1.26 0.24
C LEU A 37 4.97 0.21 -0.84
N HIS A 38 4.05 -0.73 -1.08
CA HIS A 38 4.16 -1.66 -2.20
C HIS A 38 4.20 -0.94 -3.54
N ARG A 39 3.30 0.02 -3.80
CA ARG A 39 3.27 0.77 -5.07
C ARG A 39 4.57 1.56 -5.28
N LEU A 40 5.17 2.08 -4.21
CA LEU A 40 6.51 2.69 -4.23
C LEU A 40 7.60 1.65 -4.56
N ALA A 41 7.61 0.49 -3.87
CA ALA A 41 8.55 -0.59 -4.15
C ALA A 41 8.44 -1.09 -5.59
N HIS A 42 7.22 -1.31 -6.08
CA HIS A 42 6.91 -1.77 -7.43
C HIS A 42 7.43 -0.80 -8.50
N PHE A 43 7.33 0.51 -8.25
CA PHE A 43 7.87 1.54 -9.15
C PHE A 43 9.39 1.42 -9.34
N PHE A 44 10.14 1.12 -8.27
CA PHE A 44 11.58 0.88 -8.36
C PHE A 44 11.89 -0.50 -8.96
N TYR A 45 11.08 -1.51 -8.65
CA TYR A 45 11.20 -2.85 -9.23
C TYR A 45 11.07 -2.83 -10.75
N CYS A 46 10.08 -2.11 -11.28
CA CYS A 46 9.88 -1.93 -12.72
C CYS A 46 11.00 -1.15 -13.42
N ARG A 47 11.87 -0.45 -12.66
CA ARG A 47 13.09 0.21 -13.18
C ARG A 47 14.31 -0.70 -13.15
N GLY A 48 14.14 -1.97 -12.80
CA GLY A 48 15.23 -2.96 -12.73
C GLY A 48 16.07 -2.88 -11.45
N TRP A 49 15.64 -2.09 -10.45
CA TRP A 49 16.35 -2.06 -9.17
C TRP A 49 16.02 -3.32 -8.38
N THR A 50 17.00 -3.91 -7.70
CA THR A 50 16.83 -5.20 -7.01
C THR A 50 16.79 -5.05 -5.49
N LEU A 51 17.71 -4.28 -4.91
CA LEU A 51 17.85 -4.14 -3.46
C LEU A 51 16.82 -3.17 -2.86
N LEU A 52 16.66 -1.98 -3.44
CA LEU A 52 15.76 -0.94 -2.90
C LEU A 52 14.29 -1.40 -2.82
N PRO A 53 13.69 -2.03 -3.84
CA PRO A 53 12.30 -2.51 -3.74
C PRO A 53 12.13 -3.53 -2.62
N ARG A 54 13.10 -4.44 -2.47
CA ARG A 54 13.08 -5.49 -1.45
C ARG A 54 13.21 -4.89 -0.04
N PHE A 55 14.09 -3.91 0.11
CA PHE A 55 14.22 -3.16 1.36
C PHE A 55 12.91 -2.46 1.75
N ILE A 56 12.28 -1.74 0.81
CA ILE A 56 10.98 -1.07 1.05
C ILE A 56 9.91 -2.09 1.44
N SER A 57 9.85 -3.24 0.77
CA SER A 57 8.92 -4.33 1.09
C SER A 57 9.12 -4.87 2.52
N HIS A 58 10.36 -5.06 2.95
CA HIS A 58 10.65 -5.48 4.32
C HIS A 58 10.35 -4.40 5.36
N CYS A 59 10.62 -3.11 5.07
CA CYS A 59 10.21 -2.00 5.93
C CYS A 59 8.67 -1.93 6.05
N SER A 60 7.96 -2.12 4.94
CA SER A 60 6.50 -2.20 4.92
C SER A 60 6.00 -3.33 5.81
N ARG A 61 6.59 -4.53 5.69
CA ARG A 61 6.26 -5.68 6.54
C ARG A 61 6.54 -5.37 8.02
N PHE A 62 7.64 -4.70 8.33
CA PHE A 62 7.97 -4.33 9.71
C PHE A 62 6.94 -3.37 10.32
N LEU A 63 6.48 -2.37 9.55
CA LEU A 63 5.53 -1.37 10.02
C LEU A 63 4.09 -1.88 10.10
N THR A 64 3.70 -2.79 9.19
CA THR A 64 2.29 -3.16 8.98
C THR A 64 1.97 -4.62 9.28
N GLY A 65 2.99 -5.47 9.41
CA GLY A 65 2.85 -6.93 9.45
C GLY A 65 2.49 -7.57 8.10
N ILE A 66 2.21 -6.76 7.06
CA ILE A 66 1.76 -7.23 5.75
C ILE A 66 2.94 -7.32 4.80
N GLU A 67 3.19 -8.50 4.25
CA GLU A 67 4.25 -8.75 3.29
C GLU A 67 3.70 -8.75 1.86
N ILE A 68 4.15 -7.79 1.04
CA ILE A 68 3.82 -7.74 -0.38
C ILE A 68 5.12 -7.67 -1.18
N HIS A 69 5.33 -8.66 -2.04
CA HIS A 69 6.50 -8.70 -2.91
C HIS A 69 6.49 -7.51 -3.89
N PRO A 70 7.62 -6.81 -4.14
CA PRO A 70 7.66 -5.66 -5.05
C PRO A 70 7.23 -5.98 -6.48
N GLY A 71 7.45 -7.22 -6.94
CA GLY A 71 7.03 -7.68 -8.28
C GLY A 71 5.54 -8.05 -8.38
N ALA A 72 4.78 -8.05 -7.28
CA ALA A 72 3.36 -8.32 -7.33
C ALA A 72 2.63 -7.22 -8.13
N LYS A 73 1.60 -7.59 -8.88
CA LYS A 73 0.72 -6.65 -9.58
C LYS A 73 -0.60 -6.58 -8.83
N ILE A 74 -0.86 -5.46 -8.18
CA ILE A 74 -2.13 -5.20 -7.50
C ILE A 74 -3.05 -4.41 -8.43
N GLY A 75 -4.27 -4.92 -8.59
CA GLY A 75 -5.34 -4.27 -9.34
C GLY A 75 -5.82 -2.96 -8.70
N GLU A 76 -6.93 -2.45 -9.22
CA GLU A 76 -7.67 -1.36 -8.57
C GLU A 76 -8.75 -1.96 -7.66
N GLY A 77 -8.96 -1.33 -6.51
CA GLY A 77 -9.93 -1.71 -5.50
C GLY A 77 -10.59 -0.47 -4.95
#